data_AF-A0A438DFX2-F1
#
_entry.id   AF-A0A438DFX2-F1
#
_cell.length_a   1.000
_cell.length_b   1.000
_cell.length_c   1.000
_cell.angle_alpha   90.00
_cell.angle_beta   90.00
_cell.angle_gamma   90.00
#
_symmetry.space_group_name_H-M   'P 1'
#
loop_
_entity.id
_entity.type
_entity.pdbx_description
1 polymer ?
#
loop_
_entity_poly.entity_id
_entity_poly.type
_entity_poly.pdbx_seq_one_letter_code
_entity_poly.pdbx_strand_id
1 'polypeptide(L)'
;MFSSEKWCSSTWAKKVEGVKTRSTVLFDPNFWPHVVFCIKTTVPLVSVLREVDLEERPTMGYIYELMNSAKEKIAFNSGRYLNPQLWYGDKFSNADEVRKGLFECMDRMLDYQERLKADIQLDSYDQAMGEFGSRIAIDS
;
A
#
# COMPACT_ATOMS: atom_id res chain seq x y z
N MET A 1 19.54 -13.78 -10.97
CA MET A 1 19.29 -15.10 -10.34
C MET A 1 18.53 -16.03 -11.30
N PHE A 2 17.29 -15.70 -11.70
CA PHE A 2 16.47 -16.53 -12.62
C PHE A 2 16.82 -16.45 -14.12
N SER A 3 17.72 -15.54 -14.49
CA SER A 3 18.31 -15.38 -15.83
C SER A 3 19.76 -15.86 -15.93
N SER A 4 20.32 -16.40 -14.83
CA SER A 4 21.71 -16.86 -14.83
C SER A 4 21.86 -18.25 -15.46
N GLU A 5 23.00 -18.49 -16.12
CA GLU A 5 23.32 -19.82 -16.69
C GLU A 5 23.31 -20.91 -15.63
N LYS A 6 23.78 -20.60 -14.41
CA LYS A 6 23.77 -21.50 -13.25
C LYS A 6 22.36 -21.96 -12.84
N TRP A 7 21.34 -21.11 -13.03
CA TRP A 7 19.95 -21.46 -12.80
C TRP A 7 19.41 -22.35 -13.92
N CYS A 8 19.65 -21.96 -15.18
CA CYS A 8 19.20 -22.70 -16.36
C CYS A 8 19.79 -24.13 -16.43
N SER A 9 21.01 -24.34 -15.91
CA SER A 9 21.64 -25.66 -15.83
C SER A 9 21.16 -26.51 -14.66
N SER A 10 20.38 -25.96 -13.72
CA SER A 10 19.97 -26.66 -12.50
C SER A 10 18.81 -27.63 -12.73
N THR A 11 18.73 -28.67 -11.89
CA THR A 11 17.59 -29.61 -11.88
C THR A 11 16.28 -28.93 -11.47
N TRP A 12 16.36 -27.87 -10.66
CA TRP A 12 15.21 -27.10 -10.20
C TRP A 12 14.57 -26.24 -11.28
N ALA A 13 15.36 -25.70 -12.21
CA ALA A 13 14.81 -24.92 -13.33
C ALA A 13 13.98 -25.76 -14.32
N LYS A 14 14.18 -27.08 -14.36
CA LYS A 14 13.42 -28.01 -15.20
C LYS A 14 12.13 -28.51 -14.54
N LYS A 15 11.97 -28.32 -13.22
CA LYS A 15 10.73 -28.68 -12.53
C LYS A 15 9.61 -27.74 -12.95
N VAL A 16 8.38 -28.28 -13.02
CA VAL A 16 7.17 -27.51 -13.33
C VAL A 16 7.01 -26.31 -12.39
N GLU A 17 7.35 -26.48 -11.11
CA GLU A 17 7.36 -25.42 -10.10
C GLU A 17 8.39 -24.33 -10.41
N GLY A 18 9.63 -24.72 -10.74
CA GLY A 18 10.72 -23.78 -11.06
C GLY A 18 10.48 -22.98 -12.35
N VAL A 19 9.82 -23.59 -13.35
CA VAL A 19 9.40 -22.89 -14.57
C VAL A 19 8.31 -21.86 -14.26
N LYS A 20 7.30 -22.23 -13.46
CA LYS A 20 6.23 -21.31 -13.03
C LYS A 20 6.78 -20.14 -12.21
N THR A 21 7.64 -20.43 -11.22
CA THR A 21 8.29 -19.38 -10.41
C THR A 21 9.13 -18.47 -11.29
N ARG A 22 9.91 -19.02 -12.23
CA ARG A 22 10.67 -18.21 -13.19
C ARG A 22 9.76 -17.34 -14.04
N SER A 23 8.64 -17.86 -14.53
CA SER A 23 7.73 -17.08 -15.36
C SER A 23 7.06 -15.95 -14.59
N THR A 24 6.64 -16.19 -13.35
CA THR A 24 6.06 -15.16 -12.50
C THR A 24 7.10 -14.09 -12.13
N VAL A 25 8.30 -14.48 -11.75
CA VAL A 25 9.34 -13.51 -11.34
C VAL A 25 9.86 -12.66 -12.50
N LEU A 26 9.94 -13.22 -13.72
CA LEU A 26 10.53 -12.53 -14.87
C LEU A 26 9.51 -11.83 -15.77
N PHE A 27 8.30 -12.36 -15.91
CA PHE A 27 7.34 -11.89 -16.90
C PHE A 27 6.06 -11.30 -16.32
N ASP A 28 5.76 -11.50 -15.03
CA ASP A 28 4.63 -10.83 -14.41
C ASP A 28 5.02 -9.37 -14.06
N PRO A 29 4.41 -8.37 -14.71
CA PRO A 29 4.71 -6.97 -14.44
C PRO A 29 4.30 -6.55 -13.01
N ASN A 30 3.38 -7.27 -12.37
CA ASN A 30 2.86 -6.94 -11.05
C ASN A 30 3.65 -7.60 -9.92
N PHE A 31 4.46 -8.62 -10.19
CA PHE A 31 5.13 -9.40 -9.15
C PHE A 31 6.06 -8.53 -8.27
N TRP A 32 6.98 -7.79 -8.89
CA TRP A 32 7.93 -6.94 -8.15
C TRP A 32 7.25 -5.76 -7.43
N PRO A 33 6.28 -5.05 -8.03
CA PRO A 33 5.46 -4.08 -7.31
C PRO A 33 4.81 -4.63 -6.03
N HIS A 34 4.23 -5.84 -6.09
CA HIS A 34 3.62 -6.47 -4.91
C HIS A 34 4.67 -6.85 -3.84
N VAL A 35 5.85 -7.33 -4.25
CA VAL A 35 6.94 -7.61 -3.32
C VAL A 35 7.42 -6.33 -2.64
N VAL A 36 7.61 -5.25 -3.41
CA VAL A 36 7.98 -3.93 -2.89
C VAL A 36 6.92 -3.41 -1.92
N PHE A 37 5.64 -3.61 -2.23
CA PHE A 37 4.53 -3.26 -1.34
C PHE A 37 4.62 -4.00 0.00
N CYS A 38 4.78 -5.32 -0.02
CA CYS A 38 4.94 -6.13 1.20
C CYS A 38 6.16 -5.70 2.03
N ILE A 39 7.26 -5.33 1.38
CA ILE A 39 8.44 -4.80 2.09
C ILE A 39 8.10 -3.46 2.74
N LYS A 40 7.47 -2.53 2.00
CA LYS A 40 7.09 -1.21 2.51
C LYS A 40 6.10 -1.28 3.68
N THR A 41 5.18 -2.24 3.69
CA THR A 41 4.23 -2.42 4.80
C THR A 41 4.86 -3.10 6.02
N THR A 42 5.88 -3.92 5.84
CA THR A 42 6.55 -4.63 6.95
C THR A 42 7.67 -3.83 7.61
N VAL A 43 8.35 -2.95 6.88
CA VAL A 43 9.44 -2.10 7.40
C VAL A 43 9.05 -1.31 8.66
N PRO A 44 7.90 -0.62 8.73
CA PRO A 44 7.50 0.12 9.93
C PRO A 44 7.37 -0.76 11.18
N LEU A 45 6.89 -2.01 11.05
CA LEU A 45 6.78 -2.96 12.16
C LEU A 45 8.15 -3.39 12.65
N VAL A 46 9.09 -3.66 11.73
CA VAL A 46 10.47 -4.02 12.08
C VAL A 46 11.18 -2.87 12.79
N SER A 47 10.90 -1.62 12.40
CA SER A 47 11.41 -0.43 13.08
C SER A 47 10.88 -0.33 14.51
N VAL A 48 9.58 -0.53 14.75
CA VAL A 48 9.01 -0.53 16.11
C VAL A 48 9.63 -1.62 16.97
N LEU A 49 9.81 -2.82 16.42
CA LEU A 49 10.41 -3.93 17.15
C LEU A 49 11.85 -3.59 17.59
N ARG A 50 12.65 -3.02 16.68
CA ARG A 50 14.02 -2.58 17.00
C ARG A 50 14.08 -1.53 18.09
N GLU A 51 13.16 -0.55 18.06
CA GLU A 51 13.10 0.50 19.08
C GLU A 51 12.64 -0.02 20.45
N VAL A 52 11.80 -1.06 20.48
CA VAL A 52 11.38 -1.71 21.74
C VAL A 52 12.45 -2.65 22.29
N ASP A 53 13.25 -3.28 21.42
CA ASP A 53 14.37 -4.15 21.80
C ASP A 53 15.58 -3.37 22.36
N LEU A 54 15.69 -2.07 22.05
CA LEU A 54 16.63 -1.17 22.72
C LEU A 54 16.11 -0.93 24.15
N GLU A 55 16.61 -1.69 25.13
CA GLU A 55 16.15 -1.78 26.54
C GLU A 55 16.13 -0.48 27.38
N GLU A 56 16.17 0.72 26.79
CA GLU A 56 15.90 1.99 27.46
C GLU A 56 14.40 2.15 27.75
N ARG A 57 13.90 1.34 28.70
CA ARG A 57 12.57 1.39 29.35
C ARG A 57 11.52 2.14 28.53
N PRO A 58 10.93 1.52 27.50
CA PRO A 58 9.84 2.14 26.79
C PRO A 58 8.65 2.27 27.76
N THR A 59 8.39 3.49 28.22
CA THR A 59 7.14 3.81 28.93
C THR A 59 5.99 3.39 28.03
N MET A 60 4.92 2.77 28.56
CA MET A 60 3.82 2.26 27.73
C MET A 60 3.33 3.27 26.68
N GLY A 61 3.32 4.58 27.02
CA GLY A 61 3.01 5.67 26.07
C GLY A 61 3.92 5.73 24.84
N TYR A 62 5.22 5.52 24.99
CA TYR A 62 6.20 5.51 23.89
C TYR A 62 5.95 4.34 22.92
N ILE A 63 5.57 3.16 23.43
CA ILE A 63 5.20 2.02 22.58
C ILE A 63 3.94 2.33 21.78
N TYR A 64 2.95 2.97 22.41
CA TYR A 64 1.72 3.39 21.71
C TYR A 64 2.02 4.41 20.60
N GLU A 65 2.90 5.37 20.83
CA GLU A 65 3.33 6.36 19.82
C GLU A 65 4.06 5.70 18.65
N LEU A 66 5.03 4.82 18.93
CA LEU A 66 5.76 4.06 17.91
C LEU A 66 4.82 3.18 17.08
N MET A 67 3.88 2.50 17.75
CA MET A 67 2.87 1.66 17.09
C MET A 67 1.91 2.51 16.24
N ASN A 68 1.50 3.69 16.72
CA ASN A 68 0.66 4.61 15.96
C ASN A 68 1.38 5.13 14.71
N SER A 69 2.65 5.54 14.85
CA SER A 69 3.49 5.93 13.71
C SER A 69 3.67 4.79 12.69
N ALA A 70 3.79 3.54 13.15
CA ALA A 70 3.87 2.39 12.25
C ALA A 70 2.55 2.15 11.51
N LYS A 71 1.41 2.26 12.18
CA LYS A 71 0.08 2.19 11.55
C LYS A 71 -0.09 3.24 10.46
N GLU A 72 0.30 4.49 10.72
CA GLU A 72 0.24 5.58 9.74
C GLU A 72 1.14 5.31 8.53
N LYS A 73 2.35 4.81 8.74
CA LYS A 73 3.28 4.44 7.65
C LYS A 73 2.75 3.26 6.83
N ILE A 74 2.10 2.28 7.45
CA ILE A 74 1.44 1.19 6.74
C ILE A 74 0.25 1.70 5.94
N ALA A 75 -0.59 2.57 6.52
CA ALA A 75 -1.72 3.18 5.84
C ALA A 75 -1.27 4.05 4.65
N PHE A 76 -0.18 4.80 4.82
CA PHE A 76 0.49 5.54 3.75
C PHE A 76 0.92 4.63 2.59
N ASN A 77 1.55 3.51 2.92
CA ASN A 77 2.02 2.54 1.93
C ASN A 77 0.89 1.71 1.29
N SER A 78 -0.23 1.52 2.00
CA SER A 78 -1.38 0.68 1.59
C SER A 78 -2.43 1.38 0.74
N GLY A 79 -2.23 2.65 0.40
CA GLY A 79 -3.21 3.41 -0.39
C GLY A 79 -4.06 4.31 0.50
N ARG A 80 -3.49 5.47 0.82
CA ARG A 80 -4.10 6.63 1.49
C ARG A 80 -5.32 7.25 0.79
N TYR A 81 -5.73 6.72 -0.37
CA TYR A 81 -6.65 7.40 -1.28
C TYR A 81 -8.07 7.59 -0.71
N LEU A 82 -8.47 6.79 0.28
CA LEU A 82 -9.81 6.81 0.87
C LEU A 82 -9.80 7.18 2.37
N ASN A 83 -8.68 7.67 2.91
CA ASN A 83 -8.61 8.16 4.28
C ASN A 83 -8.46 9.70 4.32
N PRO A 84 -9.51 10.45 4.72
CA PRO A 84 -9.51 11.91 4.66
C PRO A 84 -8.41 12.59 5.48
N GLN A 85 -8.13 12.13 6.70
CA GLN A 85 -7.03 12.67 7.56
C GLN A 85 -5.68 12.67 6.86
N LEU A 86 -5.50 11.65 6.03
CA LEU A 86 -4.25 11.32 5.42
C LEU A 86 -4.13 11.87 4.00
N TRP A 87 -5.27 12.15 3.35
CA TRP A 87 -5.38 12.70 1.99
C TRP A 87 -5.06 14.20 1.94
N TYR A 88 -5.53 14.98 2.92
CA TYR A 88 -5.29 16.43 2.97
C TYR A 88 -3.93 16.83 3.58
N GLY A 89 -3.11 15.84 3.99
CA GLY A 89 -1.77 16.07 4.53
C GLY A 89 -0.75 16.37 3.42
N ASP A 90 0.08 17.39 3.63
CA ASP A 90 0.96 17.95 2.60
C ASP A 90 2.02 16.93 2.11
N LYS A 91 2.13 16.82 0.77
CA LYS A 91 3.02 15.96 -0.05
C LYS A 91 2.51 14.54 -0.38
N PHE A 92 1.79 14.43 -1.51
CA PHE A 92 1.65 13.17 -2.25
C PHE A 92 2.18 13.32 -3.69
N SER A 93 3.04 12.39 -4.11
CA SER A 93 3.78 12.44 -5.38
C SER A 93 3.44 11.29 -6.34
N ASN A 94 2.58 10.34 -5.95
CA ASN A 94 2.22 9.16 -6.77
C ASN A 94 0.70 9.02 -6.95
N ALA A 95 -0.04 10.13 -7.08
CA ALA A 95 -1.49 10.14 -7.14
C ALA A 95 -2.10 9.43 -8.35
N ASP A 96 -1.44 9.52 -9.51
CA ASP A 96 -2.11 9.10 -10.76
C ASP A 96 -2.23 7.60 -10.93
N GLU A 97 -1.23 6.80 -10.52
CA GLU A 97 -1.31 5.33 -10.64
C GLU A 97 -2.32 4.74 -9.65
N VAL A 98 -2.38 5.28 -8.43
CA VAL A 98 -3.32 4.83 -7.40
C VAL A 98 -4.75 5.21 -7.79
N ARG A 99 -4.95 6.45 -8.28
CA ARG A 99 -6.23 6.92 -8.80
C ARG A 99 -6.71 6.08 -9.98
N LYS A 100 -5.81 5.79 -10.93
CA LYS A 100 -6.12 4.95 -12.08
C LYS A 100 -6.52 3.53 -11.66
N GLY A 101 -5.76 2.92 -10.74
CA GLY A 101 -6.07 1.59 -10.22
C GLY A 101 -7.42 1.53 -9.50
N LEU A 102 -7.78 2.58 -8.76
CA LEU A 102 -9.08 2.71 -8.12
C LEU A 102 -10.22 2.75 -9.16
N PHE A 103 -10.10 3.60 -10.17
CA PHE A 103 -11.12 3.71 -11.24
C PHE A 103 -11.30 2.40 -12.02
N GLU A 104 -10.20 1.70 -12.37
CA GLU A 104 -10.27 0.39 -13.03
C GLU A 104 -10.94 -0.69 -12.17
N CYS A 105 -10.88 -0.57 -10.84
CA CYS A 105 -11.55 -1.48 -9.92
C CYS A 105 -13.05 -1.16 -9.84
N MET A 106 -13.40 0.14 -9.81
CA MET A 106 -14.78 0.61 -9.80
C MET A 106 -15.52 0.24 -11.09
N ASP A 107 -14.89 0.40 -12.25
CA ASP A 107 -15.45 -0.01 -13.54
C ASP A 107 -15.74 -1.51 -13.63
N ARG A 108 -15.03 -2.33 -12.83
CA ARG A 108 -15.23 -3.77 -12.75
C ARG A 108 -16.26 -4.21 -11.72
N MET A 109 -16.45 -3.43 -10.66
CA MET A 109 -17.25 -3.84 -9.49
C MET A 109 -18.62 -3.14 -9.40
N LEU A 110 -18.77 -1.97 -10.00
CA LEU A 110 -19.96 -1.13 -9.87
C LEU A 110 -20.75 -1.10 -11.17
N ASP A 111 -22.08 -1.01 -11.05
CA ASP A 111 -22.92 -0.69 -12.20
C ASP A 111 -22.79 0.80 -12.58
N TYR A 112 -23.37 1.19 -13.74
CA TYR A 112 -23.27 2.56 -14.23
C TYR A 112 -23.79 3.62 -13.25
N GLN A 113 -24.86 3.31 -12.50
CA GLN A 113 -25.46 4.27 -11.57
C GLN A 113 -24.64 4.38 -10.27
N GLU A 114 -24.14 3.27 -9.77
CA GLU A 114 -23.23 3.21 -8.62
C GLU A 114 -21.90 3.90 -8.92
N ARG A 115 -21.37 3.68 -10.13
CA ARG A 115 -20.14 4.32 -10.61
C ARG A 115 -20.26 5.84 -10.64
N LEU A 116 -21.36 6.36 -11.19
CA LEU A 116 -21.64 7.79 -11.28
C LEU A 116 -21.73 8.44 -9.89
N LYS A 117 -22.39 7.77 -8.94
CA LYS A 117 -22.48 8.26 -7.55
C LYS A 117 -21.11 8.28 -6.87
N ALA A 118 -20.30 7.25 -7.10
CA ALA A 118 -18.98 7.14 -6.51
C ALA A 118 -18.01 8.17 -7.10
N ASP A 119 -18.10 8.51 -8.39
CA ASP A 119 -17.34 9.62 -9.00
C ASP A 119 -17.70 10.97 -8.37
N ILE A 120 -18.99 11.26 -8.18
CA ILE A 120 -19.45 12.50 -7.52
C ILE A 120 -18.91 12.60 -6.09
N GLN A 121 -18.89 11.48 -5.36
CA GLN A 121 -18.35 11.44 -4.00
C GLN A 121 -16.82 11.59 -3.99
N LEU A 122 -16.10 11.01 -4.95
CA LEU A 122 -14.66 11.19 -5.12
C LEU A 122 -14.30 12.65 -5.45
N ASP A 123 -15.04 13.31 -6.33
CA ASP A 123 -14.86 14.74 -6.62
C ASP A 123 -15.10 15.60 -5.37
N SER A 124 -16.11 15.25 -4.58
CA SER A 124 -16.41 15.94 -3.32
C SER A 124 -15.32 15.73 -2.27
N TYR A 125 -14.74 14.53 -2.23
CA TYR A 125 -13.61 14.18 -1.37
C TYR A 125 -12.32 14.88 -1.80
N ASP A 126 -12.01 14.94 -3.10
CA ASP A 126 -10.83 15.65 -3.62
C ASP A 126 -10.88 17.16 -3.31
N GLN A 127 -12.09 17.74 -3.29
CA GLN A 127 -12.31 19.16 -3.02
C GLN A 127 -12.56 19.49 -1.53
N ALA A 128 -12.50 18.50 -0.64
CA ALA A 128 -12.85 18.66 0.77
C ALA A 128 -14.26 19.28 0.99
N MET A 129 -15.23 18.92 0.16
CA MET A 129 -16.59 19.44 0.25
C MET A 129 -17.47 18.61 1.18
N GLY A 130 -18.40 19.29 1.87
CA GLY A 130 -19.38 18.66 2.75
C GLY A 130 -18.73 18.02 3.99
N GLU A 131 -19.18 16.81 4.34
CA GLU A 131 -18.70 16.09 5.53
C GLU A 131 -17.22 15.70 5.43
N PHE A 132 -16.68 15.56 4.22
CA PHE A 132 -15.29 15.17 3.97
C PHE A 132 -14.26 16.26 4.31
N GLY A 133 -14.67 17.54 4.33
CA GLY A 133 -13.84 18.66 4.78
C GLY A 133 -14.12 19.10 6.23
N SER A 134 -14.97 18.37 6.95
CA SER A 134 -15.26 18.68 8.34
C SER A 134 -14.02 18.46 9.21
N ARG A 135 -13.86 19.26 10.28
CA ARG A 135 -12.77 19.07 11.25
C ARG A 135 -12.74 17.66 11.83
N ILE A 136 -13.91 17.05 12.02
CA ILE A 136 -14.01 15.65 12.48
C ILE A 136 -13.39 14.71 11.44
N ALA A 137 -13.66 14.88 10.15
CA ALA A 137 -13.10 14.02 9.11
C ALA A 137 -11.58 14.22 8.90
N ILE A 138 -11.10 15.44 9.11
CA ILE A 138 -9.68 15.81 8.95
C ILE A 138 -8.85 15.42 10.18
N ASP A 139 -9.42 15.51 11.39
CA ASP A 139 -8.75 15.30 12.69
C ASP A 139 -9.10 13.95 13.36
N SER A 140 -9.86 13.05 12.70
CA SER A 140 -10.23 11.73 13.27
C SER A 140 -9.05 10.78 13.45
#